data_AF-A0A0F8Y005-F1
#
_entry.id   AF-A0A0F8Y005-F1
#
_cell.length_a   1.000
_cell.length_b   1.000
_cell.length_c   1.000
_cell.angle_alpha   90.00
_cell.angle_beta   90.00
_cell.angle_gamma   90.00
#
_symmetry.space_group_name_H-M   'P 1'
#
loop_
_entity.id
_entity.type
_entity.pdbx_description
1 polymer ?
#
loop_
_entity_poly.entity_id
_entity_poly.type
_entity_poly.pdbx_seq_one_letter_code
_entity_poly.pdbx_strand_id
1 'polypeptide(L)'
;VVEKATPVNADLLLIEDSAAANAKKKVQVGNLPGGGGGGGTSIEDADSNTKVQTEESADENKIRFDVAATERLVLQDSSPHLTLTGDQKISGQLALAGAGDLPGGHRTRPDAVLVVVPPGLPPQGVIPLGAPSPLGRLTSRWTGGGRCAIAQP
;
A
#
# COMPACT_ATOMS: atom_id res chain seq x y z
N VAL A 1 29.36 -37.65 -16.48
CA VAL A 1 29.48 -36.47 -15.58
C VAL A 1 28.27 -36.50 -14.68
N VAL A 2 28.46 -36.49 -13.35
CA VAL A 2 27.35 -36.38 -12.39
C VAL A 2 27.15 -34.89 -12.12
N GLU A 3 25.91 -34.43 -12.15
CA GLU A 3 25.57 -33.05 -11.80
C GLU A 3 25.91 -32.77 -10.33
N LYS A 4 26.43 -31.57 -10.06
CA LYS A 4 26.58 -31.09 -8.69
C LYS A 4 25.30 -30.35 -8.29
N ALA A 5 24.40 -31.05 -7.61
CA ALA A 5 23.07 -30.52 -7.26
C ALA A 5 23.09 -29.33 -6.26
N THR A 6 24.10 -29.24 -5.40
CA THR A 6 24.23 -28.18 -4.40
C THR A 6 25.59 -27.49 -4.52
N PRO A 7 25.75 -26.55 -5.46
CA PRO A 7 26.97 -25.77 -5.55
C PRO A 7 27.17 -24.94 -4.27
N VAL A 8 28.40 -24.91 -3.77
CA VAL A 8 28.80 -24.09 -2.60
C VAL A 8 29.53 -22.84 -3.07
N ASN A 9 29.58 -21.78 -2.27
CA ASN A 9 30.21 -20.52 -2.65
C ASN A 9 31.64 -20.65 -3.17
N ALA A 10 32.39 -21.65 -2.68
CA ALA A 10 33.77 -21.91 -3.10
C ALA A 10 33.91 -22.61 -4.47
N ASP A 11 32.81 -23.06 -5.07
CA ASP A 11 32.84 -23.68 -6.39
C ASP A 11 33.24 -22.67 -7.46
N LEU A 12 33.92 -23.16 -8.50
CA LEU A 12 34.52 -22.33 -9.53
C LEU A 12 33.81 -22.56 -10.87
N LEU A 13 33.27 -21.50 -11.44
CA LEU A 13 32.83 -21.45 -12.83
C LEU A 13 33.96 -20.88 -13.67
N LEU A 14 34.26 -21.51 -14.81
CA LEU A 14 35.17 -20.94 -15.79
C LEU A 14 34.40 -19.93 -16.64
N ILE A 15 34.90 -18.70 -16.71
CA ILE A 15 34.36 -17.63 -17.54
C ILE A 15 35.39 -17.16 -18.55
N GLU A 16 34.91 -16.56 -19.62
CA GLU A 16 35.71 -15.80 -20.55
C GLU A 16 35.60 -14.33 -20.20
N ASP A 17 36.72 -13.72 -19.81
CA ASP A 17 36.74 -12.32 -19.40
C ASP A 17 37.00 -11.42 -20.61
N SER A 18 35.92 -10.84 -21.15
CA SER A 18 35.97 -9.92 -22.29
C SER A 18 36.76 -8.64 -22.00
N ALA A 19 36.81 -8.19 -20.74
CA ALA A 19 37.62 -7.04 -20.33
C ALA A 19 39.12 -7.38 -20.25
N ALA A 20 39.49 -8.67 -20.25
CA ALA A 20 40.87 -9.16 -20.26
C ALA A 20 41.21 -9.90 -21.56
N ALA A 21 40.76 -9.39 -22.70
CA ALA A 21 40.99 -9.98 -24.03
C ALA A 21 40.56 -11.45 -24.11
N ASN A 22 39.42 -11.78 -23.50
CA ASN A 22 38.83 -13.11 -23.47
C ASN A 22 39.69 -14.17 -22.74
N ALA A 23 40.55 -13.75 -21.80
CA ALA A 23 41.29 -14.68 -20.95
C ALA A 23 40.33 -15.55 -20.10
N LYS A 24 40.64 -16.84 -19.95
CA LYS A 24 39.86 -17.72 -19.07
C LYS A 24 40.13 -17.35 -17.62
N LYS A 25 39.07 -17.00 -16.89
CA LYS A 25 39.12 -16.75 -15.45
C LYS A 25 38.22 -17.73 -14.72
N LYS A 26 38.49 -17.93 -13.43
CA LYS A 26 37.59 -18.64 -12.53
C LYS A 26 36.86 -17.60 -11.70
N VAL A 27 35.55 -17.70 -11.66
CA VAL A 27 34.71 -16.93 -10.74
C VAL A 27 34.12 -17.90 -9.72
N GLN A 28 34.11 -17.49 -8.46
CA GLN A 28 33.45 -18.25 -7.41
C GLN A 28 31.93 -18.17 -7.59
N VAL A 29 31.21 -19.26 -7.35
CA VAL A 29 29.74 -19.28 -7.42
C VAL A 29 29.13 -18.21 -6.52
N GLY A 30 29.73 -17.95 -5.34
CA GLY A 30 29.30 -16.86 -4.45
C GLY A 30 29.53 -15.45 -4.99
N ASN A 31 30.39 -15.28 -6.00
CA ASN A 31 30.69 -13.99 -6.62
C ASN A 31 29.89 -13.76 -7.91
N LEU A 32 29.21 -14.78 -8.44
CA LEU A 32 28.20 -14.53 -9.45
C LEU A 32 27.15 -13.64 -8.79
N PRO A 33 26.71 -12.54 -9.42
CA PRO A 33 25.54 -11.83 -8.95
C PRO A 33 24.43 -12.88 -8.92
N GLY A 34 24.04 -13.29 -7.71
CA GLY A 34 23.02 -14.29 -7.52
C GLY A 34 21.83 -13.81 -8.30
N GLY A 35 21.48 -14.52 -9.38
CA GLY A 35 20.34 -14.16 -10.21
C GLY A 35 19.16 -14.06 -9.26
N GLY A 36 18.69 -12.83 -9.05
CA GLY A 36 17.51 -12.51 -8.26
C GLY A 36 16.28 -13.13 -8.90
N GLY A 37 16.18 -14.46 -8.76
CA GLY A 37 15.08 -15.29 -9.23
C GLY A 37 14.04 -15.53 -8.14
N GLY A 38 14.25 -14.98 -6.93
CA GLY A 38 13.12 -14.52 -6.14
C GLY A 38 12.87 -13.08 -6.56
N GLY A 39 11.72 -12.78 -7.15
CA GLY A 39 11.30 -11.38 -7.25
C GLY A 39 11.45 -10.77 -5.87
N GLY A 40 12.23 -9.68 -5.75
CA GLY A 40 12.55 -9.11 -4.44
C GLY A 40 11.27 -8.94 -3.64
N THR A 41 11.20 -9.57 -2.47
CA THR A 41 10.01 -9.52 -1.61
C THR A 41 9.83 -8.14 -0.98
N SER A 42 10.85 -7.29 -1.08
CA SER A 42 10.79 -5.89 -0.67
C SER A 42 11.68 -4.98 -1.51
N ILE A 43 11.31 -3.70 -1.55
CA ILE A 43 12.15 -2.56 -1.92
C ILE A 43 12.31 -1.74 -0.64
N GLU A 44 13.56 -1.51 -0.23
CA GLU A 44 13.88 -0.79 1.01
C GLU A 44 14.76 0.42 0.72
N ASP A 45 14.57 1.50 1.46
CA ASP A 45 15.48 2.65 1.46
C ASP A 45 16.74 2.41 2.33
N ALA A 46 17.66 3.36 2.32
CA ALA A 46 18.98 3.23 2.92
C ALA A 46 18.99 3.06 4.44
N ASP A 47 17.95 3.52 5.15
CA ASP A 47 17.82 3.38 6.61
C ASP A 47 16.72 2.38 7.01
N SER A 48 16.14 1.69 6.03
CA SER A 48 15.17 0.61 6.18
C SER A 48 13.88 1.01 6.91
N ASN A 49 13.52 2.30 6.95
CA ASN A 49 12.21 2.73 7.47
C ASN A 49 11.18 3.01 6.35
N THR A 50 11.70 3.14 5.13
CA THR A 50 11.10 3.26 3.80
C THR A 50 10.81 1.96 3.05
N LYS A 51 9.62 1.33 3.05
CA LYS A 51 9.48 -0.01 2.44
C LYS A 51 8.30 -0.21 1.52
N VAL A 52 8.49 -0.99 0.46
CA VAL A 52 7.44 -1.62 -0.36
C VAL A 52 7.63 -3.12 -0.25
N GLN A 53 6.63 -3.89 0.13
CA GLN A 53 6.76 -5.33 0.39
C GLN A 53 5.67 -6.11 -0.33
N THR A 54 6.01 -7.31 -0.83
CA THR A 54 5.06 -8.28 -1.41
C THR A 54 4.94 -9.57 -0.60
N GLU A 55 5.82 -9.79 0.39
CA GLU A 55 5.83 -11.00 1.22
C GLU A 55 6.58 -10.72 2.55
N GLU A 56 5.85 -10.48 3.65
CA GLU A 56 6.45 -10.33 4.99
C GLU A 56 6.50 -11.69 5.74
N SER A 57 5.69 -12.65 5.32
CA SER A 57 5.63 -14.01 5.85
C SER A 57 5.23 -14.98 4.75
N ALA A 58 5.61 -16.26 4.86
CA ALA A 58 5.29 -17.26 3.86
C ALA A 58 3.78 -17.37 3.61
N ASP A 59 3.41 -17.40 2.33
CA ASP A 59 2.05 -17.52 1.81
C ASP A 59 1.16 -16.31 2.15
N GLU A 60 1.76 -15.13 2.40
CA GLU A 60 1.01 -13.90 2.63
C GLU A 60 0.63 -13.22 1.32
N ASN A 61 -0.66 -13.23 0.99
CA ASN A 61 -1.20 -12.53 -0.19
C ASN A 61 -1.44 -11.04 0.06
N LYS A 62 -0.41 -10.30 0.51
CA LYS A 62 -0.52 -8.85 0.77
C LYS A 62 0.65 -8.06 0.21
N ILE A 63 0.36 -6.85 -0.27
CA ILE A 63 1.35 -5.86 -0.68
C ILE A 63 1.25 -4.65 0.25
N ARG A 64 2.37 -4.23 0.84
CA ARG A 64 2.43 -3.13 1.84
C ARG A 64 3.34 -2.00 1.39
N PHE A 65 3.00 -0.79 1.83
CA PHE A 65 3.85 0.39 1.73
C PHE A 65 3.99 1.03 3.09
N ASP A 66 5.19 1.02 3.63
CA ASP A 66 5.56 1.63 4.89
C ASP A 66 6.32 2.92 4.64
N VAL A 67 6.03 3.95 5.44
CA VAL A 67 6.78 5.21 5.43
C VAL A 67 7.13 5.58 6.85
N ALA A 68 8.42 5.80 7.11
CA ALA A 68 8.94 6.08 8.45
C ALA A 68 8.49 5.04 9.49
N ALA A 69 8.64 3.76 9.15
CA ALA A 69 8.26 2.61 9.96
C ALA A 69 6.76 2.52 10.31
N THR A 70 5.89 3.17 9.53
CA THR A 70 4.43 3.05 9.66
C THR A 70 3.78 2.63 8.36
N GLU A 71 2.94 1.59 8.41
CA GLU A 71 2.14 1.11 7.27
C GLU A 71 1.13 2.17 6.83
N ARG A 72 1.16 2.57 5.56
CA ARG A 72 0.27 3.57 4.96
C ARG A 72 -0.73 2.98 3.99
N LEU A 73 -0.39 1.88 3.33
CA LEU A 73 -1.18 1.24 2.28
C LEU A 73 -0.99 -0.27 2.34
N VAL A 74 -2.11 -1.00 2.31
CA VAL A 74 -2.15 -2.45 2.14
C VAL A 74 -3.09 -2.82 1.00
N LEU A 75 -2.61 -3.66 0.09
CA LEU A 75 -3.43 -4.37 -0.91
C LEU A 75 -3.48 -5.85 -0.56
N GLN A 76 -4.66 -6.44 -0.55
CA GLN A 76 -4.85 -7.82 -0.14
C GLN A 76 -5.98 -8.51 -0.90
N ASP A 77 -5.97 -9.83 -0.90
CA ASP A 77 -6.98 -10.68 -1.56
C ASP A 77 -8.32 -10.73 -0.81
N SER A 78 -8.33 -10.42 0.49
CA SER A 78 -9.52 -10.35 1.34
C SER A 78 -10.18 -8.96 1.29
N SER A 79 -11.51 -8.89 1.35
CA SER A 79 -12.21 -7.61 1.51
C SER A 79 -12.04 -7.09 2.95
N PRO A 80 -11.64 -5.81 3.16
CA PRO A 80 -11.39 -4.79 2.14
C PRO A 80 -10.05 -5.00 1.40
N HIS A 81 -10.09 -4.93 0.07
CA HIS A 81 -8.92 -5.19 -0.79
C HIS A 81 -7.83 -4.12 -0.71
N LEU A 82 -8.18 -2.92 -0.22
CA LEU A 82 -7.32 -1.76 -0.10
C LEU A 82 -7.59 -1.10 1.26
N THR A 83 -6.56 -0.99 2.09
CA THR A 83 -6.61 -0.25 3.36
C THR A 83 -5.61 0.90 3.31
N LEU A 84 -6.05 2.11 3.66
CA LEU A 84 -5.20 3.29 3.81
C LEU A 84 -5.31 3.78 5.26
N THR A 85 -4.17 4.02 5.92
CA THR A 85 -4.14 4.49 7.31
C THR A 85 -3.85 6.00 7.39
N GLY A 86 -4.38 6.66 8.42
CA GLY A 86 -4.22 8.11 8.64
C GLY A 86 -5.15 8.98 7.78
N ASP A 87 -4.88 10.28 7.73
CA ASP A 87 -5.68 11.25 6.98
C ASP A 87 -5.56 11.02 5.47
N GLN A 88 -6.70 10.86 4.81
CA GLN A 88 -6.75 10.67 3.36
C GLN A 88 -7.15 11.98 2.68
N LYS A 89 -6.23 12.54 1.89
CA LYS A 89 -6.52 13.71 1.05
C LYS A 89 -6.73 13.28 -0.40
N ILE A 90 -7.93 13.50 -0.93
CA ILE A 90 -8.27 13.26 -2.34
C ILE A 90 -8.54 14.61 -2.99
N SER A 91 -7.62 15.08 -3.81
CA SER A 91 -7.74 16.39 -4.49
C SER A 91 -8.72 16.38 -5.68
N GLY A 92 -9.56 15.33 -5.79
CA GLY A 92 -10.50 15.09 -6.88
C GLY A 92 -11.76 14.34 -6.39
N GLN A 93 -12.40 13.57 -7.27
CA GLN A 93 -13.62 12.82 -6.91
C GLN A 93 -13.27 11.40 -6.41
N LEU A 94 -13.77 11.03 -5.23
CA LEU A 94 -13.83 9.63 -4.77
C LEU A 94 -15.08 8.97 -5.38
N ALA A 95 -14.90 8.08 -6.35
CA ALA A 95 -15.97 7.27 -6.92
C ALA A 95 -15.92 5.85 -6.32
N LEU A 96 -16.99 5.43 -5.66
CA LEU A 96 -17.13 4.09 -5.09
C LEU A 96 -17.97 3.25 -6.05
N ALA A 97 -17.32 2.42 -6.88
CA ALA A 97 -18.00 1.51 -7.81
C ALA A 97 -18.29 0.17 -7.12
N GLY A 98 -19.56 -0.24 -7.09
CA GLY A 98 -20.08 -1.35 -6.27
C GLY A 98 -21.54 -1.13 -5.87
N ALA A 99 -22.01 0.13 -5.89
CA ALA A 99 -23.35 0.38 -6.40
C ALA A 99 -23.26 0.17 -7.91
N GLY A 100 -23.80 -0.93 -8.45
CA GLY A 100 -23.95 -1.08 -9.89
C GLY A 100 -24.68 0.13 -10.50
N ASP A 101 -24.74 0.21 -11.82
CA ASP A 101 -25.59 1.18 -12.52
C ASP A 101 -27.06 1.01 -12.11
N LEU A 102 -27.40 1.52 -10.92
CA LEU A 102 -28.77 1.78 -10.53
C LEU A 102 -29.17 3.01 -11.34
N PRO A 103 -30.27 2.95 -12.10
CA PRO A 103 -30.77 4.09 -12.84
C PRO A 103 -31.02 5.24 -11.84
N GLY A 104 -30.16 6.26 -11.90
CA GLY A 104 -30.05 7.30 -10.88
C GLY A 104 -28.71 7.23 -10.15
N GLY A 105 -27.63 7.51 -10.87
CA GLY A 105 -26.27 7.45 -10.35
C GLY A 105 -26.06 8.24 -9.05
N HIS A 106 -25.20 7.71 -8.19
CA HIS A 106 -24.72 8.28 -6.92
C HIS A 106 -23.94 9.60 -7.07
N ARG A 107 -24.12 10.32 -8.18
CA ARG A 107 -23.66 11.70 -8.36
C ARG A 107 -24.69 12.73 -7.88
N THR A 108 -25.94 12.32 -7.62
CA THR A 108 -27.05 13.26 -7.35
C THR A 108 -27.96 12.91 -6.18
N ARG A 109 -27.71 11.83 -5.42
CA ARG A 109 -28.40 11.61 -4.13
C ARG A 109 -27.57 12.17 -2.98
N PRO A 110 -28.11 13.06 -2.14
CA PRO A 110 -27.42 13.58 -0.96
C PRO A 110 -27.20 12.51 0.14
N ASP A 111 -27.69 11.29 -0.08
CA ASP A 111 -27.71 10.19 0.90
C ASP A 111 -26.43 9.32 0.87
N ALA A 112 -25.43 9.72 0.09
CA ALA A 112 -24.08 9.17 0.09
C ALA A 112 -23.38 9.44 1.43
N VAL A 113 -23.59 8.56 2.41
CA VAL A 113 -23.05 8.74 3.77
C VAL A 113 -21.61 8.24 3.84
N LEU A 114 -20.68 9.18 4.02
CA LEU A 114 -19.34 8.91 4.52
C LEU A 114 -19.45 8.55 6.01
N VAL A 115 -19.31 7.27 6.35
CA VAL A 115 -19.36 6.78 7.73
C VAL A 115 -17.95 6.87 8.34
N VAL A 116 -17.75 7.77 9.30
CA VAL A 116 -16.54 7.85 10.12
C VAL A 116 -16.83 7.19 11.47
N VAL A 117 -16.25 6.01 11.74
CA VAL A 117 -16.37 5.34 13.05
C VAL A 117 -15.04 5.43 13.80
N PRO A 118 -14.96 6.16 14.94
CA PRO A 118 -13.76 6.17 15.76
C PRO A 118 -13.58 4.84 16.53
N PRO A 119 -12.34 4.40 16.80
CA PRO A 119 -12.08 3.18 17.57
C PRO A 119 -12.58 3.34 19.02
N GLY A 120 -13.36 2.38 19.51
CA GLY A 120 -13.82 2.30 20.90
C GLY A 120 -15.23 2.84 21.19
N LEU A 121 -16.00 3.27 20.19
CA LEU A 121 -17.42 3.65 20.36
C LEU A 121 -18.33 2.75 19.52
N PRO A 122 -19.53 2.37 20.02
CA PRO A 122 -20.51 1.66 19.21
C PRO A 122 -20.89 2.50 17.97
N PRO A 123 -21.20 1.87 16.83
CA PRO A 123 -21.48 2.55 15.56
C PRO A 123 -22.78 3.35 15.63
N GLN A 124 -22.71 4.55 16.19
CA GLN A 124 -23.85 5.47 16.33
C GLN A 124 -23.34 6.90 16.15
N GLY A 125 -23.16 7.31 14.89
CA GLY A 125 -22.69 8.65 14.57
C GLY A 125 -22.47 8.84 13.08
N VAL A 126 -23.52 8.68 12.27
CA VAL A 126 -23.50 9.16 10.89
C VAL A 126 -23.27 10.68 10.93
N ILE A 127 -22.21 11.20 10.29
CA ILE A 127 -22.03 12.64 10.08
C ILE A 127 -22.70 12.97 8.74
N PRO A 128 -23.93 13.50 8.72
CA PRO A 128 -24.53 13.96 7.48
C PRO A 128 -23.76 15.16 6.96
N LEU A 129 -23.19 15.05 5.76
CA LEU A 129 -22.65 16.20 5.03
C LEU A 129 -23.84 16.99 4.48
N GLY A 130 -24.14 18.13 5.10
CA GLY A 130 -25.25 18.99 4.68
C GLY A 130 -25.04 19.51 3.25
N ALA A 131 -26.14 19.64 2.50
CA ALA A 131 -26.14 20.17 1.14
C ALA A 131 -25.36 21.49 1.02
N PRO A 132 -24.65 21.73 -0.10
CA PRO A 132 -23.85 22.93 -0.27
C PRO A 132 -24.74 24.17 -0.21
N SER A 133 -24.41 25.10 0.70
CA SER A 133 -24.91 26.47 0.63
C SER A 133 -24.36 27.15 -0.64
N PRO A 134 -25.03 28.16 -1.22
CA PRO A 134 -24.63 28.80 -2.49
C PRO A 134 -23.24 29.48 -2.47
N LEU A 135 -22.52 29.42 -1.34
CA LEU A 135 -21.16 29.92 -1.16
C LEU A 135 -20.10 28.82 -1.00
N GLY A 136 -20.39 27.56 -1.38
CA GLY A 136 -19.37 26.53 -1.53
C GLY A 136 -18.70 26.05 -0.22
N ARG A 137 -19.25 26.39 0.95
CA ARG A 137 -18.73 25.97 2.25
C ARG A 137 -19.54 24.80 2.82
N LEU A 138 -18.92 23.63 2.90
CA LEU A 138 -19.44 22.48 3.65
C LEU A 138 -19.40 22.80 5.15
N THR A 139 -20.55 22.64 5.82
CA THR A 139 -20.61 22.68 7.29
C THR A 139 -21.12 21.32 7.78
N SER A 140 -20.34 20.65 8.63
CA SER A 140 -20.76 19.44 9.31
C SER A 140 -21.56 19.81 10.56
N ARG A 141 -22.82 19.38 10.65
CA ARG A 141 -23.64 19.55 11.85
C ARG A 141 -23.67 18.24 12.63
N TRP A 142 -23.08 18.24 13.82
CA TRP A 142 -23.24 17.15 14.78
C TRP A 142 -24.64 17.24 15.40
N THR A 143 -25.38 16.13 15.41
CA THR A 143 -26.75 16.04 15.95
C THR A 143 -26.80 15.66 17.44
N GLY A 144 -25.66 15.35 18.06
CA GLY A 144 -25.55 15.34 19.51
C GLY A 144 -25.57 16.78 20.03
N GLY A 145 -26.39 17.09 21.04
CA GLY A 145 -26.69 18.45 21.48
C GLY A 145 -25.55 19.28 22.10
N GLY A 146 -24.28 19.01 21.81
CA GLY A 146 -23.13 19.84 22.20
C GLY A 146 -22.63 20.66 21.02
N ARG A 147 -22.36 21.95 21.22
CA ARG A 147 -21.82 22.81 20.16
C ARG A 147 -20.43 22.30 19.74
N CYS A 148 -20.21 22.11 18.44
CA CYS A 148 -18.86 22.00 17.89
C CYS A 148 -18.19 23.37 18.06
N ALA A 149 -17.44 23.53 19.15
CA ALA A 149 -16.60 24.70 19.34
C ALA A 149 -15.35 24.52 18.48
N ILE A 150 -15.25 25.28 17.40
CA ILE A 150 -13.95 25.58 16.81
C ILE A 150 -13.28 26.51 17.82
N ALA A 151 -12.42 25.95 18.68
CA ALA A 151 -11.48 26.77 19.44
C ALA A 151 -10.52 27.38 18.43
N GLN A 152 -10.73 28.66 18.10
CA GLN A 152 -9.67 29.49 17.53
C GLN A 152 -8.77 29.94 18.69
N PRO A 153 -7.46 30.15 18.48
CA PRO A 153 -6.54 30.54 19.56
C PRO A 153 -7.00 31.80 20.30
#